data_AF-H2YLV6-F1
#
_entry.id   AF-H2YLV6-F1
#
_cell.length_a   1.000
_cell.length_b   1.000
_cell.length_c   1.000
_cell.angle_alpha   90.00
_cell.angle_beta   90.00
_cell.angle_gamma   90.00
#
_symmetry.space_group_name_H-M   'P 1'
#
loop_
_entity.id
_entity.type
_entity.pdbx_description
1 polymer ?
#
loop_
_entity_poly.entity_id
_entity_poly.type
_entity_poly.pdbx_seq_one_letter_code
_entity_poly.pdbx_strand_id
1 'polypeptide(L)'
;MTFAYIRQLSVRTSISAYTYTQLSLPRPKLRRNYRQPIRTLVLLWRSPWGKLDQGWPSNATAGPCTFTYDRNRIKEAGAVLLHHTALYNETMPWKHYRDPDQYFVFMSQESGSNLVSGEHLNFSNFDAGFINLTMTHRRDSDVFTPYVTPIDVMRFSERGKSYVDDVIAKKAKVALWVVSNCKRIRGSRLRMDYVTKLVEAGLPVDRYGKCFNNKDELAKKSKKDLESYKFYLSFENSLHCKDYVTEKFWRNGIEMGRVPVVWGPVKSN
;
A
#
# COMPACT_ATOMS: atom_id res chain seq x y z
N MET A 1 3.26 21.87 21.60
CA MET A 1 2.37 20.77 21.21
C MET A 1 0.99 21.35 20.93
N THR A 2 0.58 21.42 19.67
CA THR A 2 -0.75 21.94 19.31
C THR A 2 -1.73 20.77 19.32
N PHE A 3 -2.56 20.69 20.36
CA PHE A 3 -3.71 19.79 20.37
C PHE A 3 -4.76 20.32 19.41
N ALA A 4 -5.05 19.60 18.33
CA ALA A 4 -6.15 19.93 17.43
C ALA A 4 -7.46 19.45 18.05
N TYR A 5 -8.17 20.37 18.71
CA TYR A 5 -9.54 20.18 19.18
C TYR A 5 -10.49 20.37 17.98
N ILE A 6 -11.25 19.33 17.60
CA ILE A 6 -12.30 19.48 16.59
C ILE A 6 -13.53 20.09 17.28
N ARG A 7 -13.72 21.41 17.11
CA ARG A 7 -15.01 22.06 17.40
C ARG A 7 -16.05 21.57 16.38
N GLN A 8 -17.17 21.07 16.86
CA GLN A 8 -18.39 20.92 16.07
C GLN A 8 -18.80 22.30 15.52
N LEU A 9 -18.64 22.49 14.21
CA LEU A 9 -19.30 23.58 13.50
C LEU A 9 -20.58 23.00 12.89
N SER A 10 -21.71 23.52 13.36
CA SER A 10 -23.01 23.41 12.71
C SER A 10 -22.91 24.07 11.34
N VAL A 11 -22.96 23.27 10.27
CA VAL A 11 -23.02 23.76 8.89
C VAL A 11 -24.47 23.64 8.43
N ARG A 12 -25.13 24.80 8.35
CA ARG A 12 -26.39 24.97 7.63
C ARG A 12 -26.18 24.58 6.18
N THR A 13 -27.08 23.74 5.67
CA THR A 13 -27.17 23.32 4.28
C THR A 13 -27.35 24.51 3.35
N SER A 14 -26.33 24.79 2.55
CA SER A 14 -26.48 25.48 1.27
C SER A 14 -25.82 24.59 0.21
N ILE A 15 -26.65 23.95 -0.59
CA ILE A 15 -26.21 23.15 -1.73
C ILE A 15 -25.82 24.14 -2.82
N SER A 16 -24.53 24.47 -2.89
CA SER A 16 -23.95 25.04 -4.11
C SER A 16 -23.39 23.88 -4.92
N ALA A 17 -23.94 23.68 -6.11
CA ALA A 17 -23.48 22.66 -7.05
C ALA A 17 -22.03 22.95 -7.45
N TYR A 18 -21.08 22.19 -6.88
CA TYR A 18 -19.73 22.15 -7.40
C TYR A 18 -19.76 21.30 -8.67
N THR A 19 -19.69 21.96 -9.83
CA THR A 19 -19.32 21.32 -11.08
C THR A 19 -17.97 20.64 -10.90
N TYR A 20 -17.97 19.31 -11.00
CA TYR A 20 -16.74 18.53 -11.16
C TYR A 20 -16.09 18.93 -12.47
N THR A 21 -15.14 19.87 -12.42
CA THR A 21 -14.14 19.98 -13.48
C THR A 21 -13.35 18.68 -13.48
N GLN A 22 -13.63 17.82 -14.45
CA GLN A 22 -12.74 16.70 -14.76
C GLN A 22 -11.36 17.30 -15.02
N LEU A 23 -10.44 17.15 -14.07
CA LEU A 23 -9.01 17.26 -14.36
C LEU A 23 -8.70 16.10 -15.30
N SER A 24 -8.77 16.39 -16.59
CA SER A 24 -8.26 15.53 -17.63
C SER A 24 -6.76 15.34 -17.38
N LEU A 25 -6.39 14.20 -16.82
CA LEU A 25 -5.02 13.72 -16.91
C LEU A 25 -4.60 13.81 -18.38
N PRO A 26 -3.39 14.31 -18.71
CA PRO A 26 -2.90 14.24 -20.07
C PRO A 26 -2.89 12.76 -20.45
N ARG A 27 -3.85 12.35 -21.28
CA ARG A 27 -3.84 11.02 -21.88
C ARG A 27 -2.51 10.93 -22.62
N PRO A 28 -1.69 9.88 -22.41
CA PRO A 28 -0.54 9.68 -23.27
C PRO A 28 -1.04 9.74 -24.70
N LYS A 29 -0.40 10.58 -25.54
CA LYS A 29 -0.73 10.67 -26.97
C LYS A 29 -0.46 9.29 -27.57
N LEU A 30 -1.46 8.42 -27.53
CA LEU A 30 -1.47 7.15 -28.26
C LEU A 30 -1.50 7.50 -29.74
N ARG A 31 -0.33 7.74 -30.33
CA ARG A 31 -0.16 7.64 -31.77
C ARG A 31 -0.28 6.17 -32.13
N ARG A 32 -1.50 5.68 -32.37
CA ARG A 32 -1.69 4.36 -32.97
C ARG A 32 -2.80 4.40 -34.02
N ASN A 33 -2.40 4.55 -35.28
CA ASN A 33 -3.09 3.91 -36.39
C ASN A 33 -2.81 2.41 -36.28
N TYR A 34 -3.71 1.58 -35.71
CA TYR A 34 -3.45 0.14 -35.62
C TYR A 34 -4.67 -0.72 -36.00
N ARG A 35 -4.46 -1.56 -37.01
CA ARG A 35 -5.28 -2.71 -37.42
C ARG A 35 -4.94 -4.00 -36.63
N GLN A 36 -4.27 -3.91 -35.49
CA GLN A 36 -3.86 -5.09 -34.71
C GLN A 36 -4.88 -5.38 -33.59
N PRO A 37 -5.20 -6.66 -33.30
CA PRO A 37 -6.09 -7.03 -32.22
C PRO A 37 -5.52 -6.61 -30.86
N ILE A 38 -6.38 -6.11 -29.98
CA ILE A 38 -6.01 -5.70 -28.62
C ILE A 38 -5.60 -6.96 -27.84
N ARG A 39 -4.34 -7.02 -27.41
CA ARG A 39 -3.85 -8.10 -26.54
C ARG A 39 -4.39 -7.89 -25.13
N THR A 40 -5.21 -8.83 -24.66
CA THR A 40 -5.83 -8.77 -23.32
C THR A 40 -5.13 -9.64 -22.28
N LEU A 41 -4.17 -10.48 -22.69
CA LEU A 41 -3.40 -11.32 -21.78
C LEU A 41 -2.37 -10.48 -21.02
N VAL A 42 -2.33 -10.65 -19.70
CA VAL A 42 -1.37 -10.03 -18.80
C VAL A 42 -0.47 -11.11 -18.21
N LEU A 43 0.83 -11.05 -18.51
CA LEU A 43 1.82 -11.97 -17.97
C LEU A 43 2.35 -11.45 -16.63
N LEU A 44 2.16 -12.23 -15.58
CA LEU A 44 2.75 -12.02 -14.27
C LEU A 44 4.10 -12.74 -14.26
N TRP A 45 5.21 -11.99 -14.26
CA TRP A 45 6.54 -12.60 -14.44
C TRP A 45 6.91 -13.58 -13.32
N ARG A 46 6.48 -13.28 -12.10
CA ARG A 46 6.62 -14.14 -10.92
C ARG A 46 5.58 -13.71 -9.89
N SER A 47 5.12 -14.65 -9.07
CA SER A 47 4.29 -14.32 -7.91
C SER A 47 5.04 -13.42 -6.92
N PRO A 48 4.38 -12.43 -6.30
CA PRO A 48 4.98 -11.56 -5.29
C PRO A 48 5.68 -12.34 -4.18
N TRP A 49 6.95 -12.00 -3.89
CA TRP A 49 7.82 -12.71 -2.95
C TRP A 49 7.97 -14.23 -3.20
N GLY A 50 7.64 -14.72 -4.40
CA GLY A 50 7.62 -16.15 -4.72
C GLY A 50 6.47 -16.91 -4.08
N LYS A 51 5.43 -16.21 -3.61
CA LYS A 51 4.29 -16.79 -2.90
C LYS A 51 3.02 -16.71 -3.74
N LEU A 52 2.41 -17.86 -4.03
CA LEU A 52 1.24 -17.96 -4.91
C LEU A 52 0.01 -17.24 -4.34
N ASP A 53 -0.13 -17.18 -3.02
CA ASP A 53 -1.23 -16.53 -2.30
C ASP A 53 -1.12 -15.00 -2.24
N GLN A 54 0.01 -14.42 -2.65
CA GLN A 54 0.27 -12.98 -2.58
C GLN A 54 0.06 -12.27 -3.93
N GLY A 55 -0.23 -13.01 -5.00
CA GLY A 55 -0.47 -12.47 -6.35
C GLY A 55 -1.89 -12.72 -6.83
N TRP A 56 -2.19 -12.28 -8.05
CA TRP A 56 -3.43 -12.67 -8.72
C TRP A 56 -3.39 -14.18 -9.03
N PRO A 57 -4.51 -14.90 -8.87
CA PRO A 57 -4.62 -16.28 -9.33
C PRO A 57 -4.36 -16.38 -10.84
N SER A 58 -3.75 -17.48 -11.29
CA SER A 58 -3.65 -17.74 -12.74
C SER A 58 -5.05 -17.90 -13.32
N ASN A 59 -5.26 -17.41 -14.54
CA ASN A 59 -6.55 -17.36 -15.24
C ASN A 59 -7.62 -16.49 -14.57
N ALA A 60 -7.28 -15.73 -13.53
CA ALA A 60 -8.15 -14.68 -13.04
C ALA A 60 -8.42 -13.66 -14.15
N THR A 61 -9.55 -12.97 -14.05
CA THR A 61 -9.93 -11.91 -14.98
C THR A 61 -10.13 -10.59 -14.26
N ALA A 62 -9.81 -9.49 -14.95
CA ALA A 62 -10.15 -8.14 -14.53
C ALA A 62 -10.62 -7.37 -15.77
N GLY A 63 -11.94 -7.18 -15.87
CA GLY A 63 -12.55 -6.72 -17.12
C GLY A 63 -12.22 -7.67 -18.29
N PRO A 64 -11.73 -7.18 -19.44
CA PRO A 64 -11.37 -8.03 -20.57
C PRO A 64 -10.01 -8.75 -20.38
N CYS A 65 -9.24 -8.41 -19.35
CA CYS A 65 -7.89 -8.93 -19.16
C CYS A 65 -7.89 -10.28 -18.46
N THR A 66 -7.01 -11.17 -18.90
CA THR A 66 -6.76 -12.48 -18.26
C THR A 66 -5.32 -12.55 -17.79
N PHE A 67 -5.09 -13.03 -16.57
CA PHE A 67 -3.75 -13.13 -15.99
C PHE A 67 -3.15 -14.53 -16.16
N THR A 68 -1.84 -14.62 -16.42
CA THR A 68 -1.12 -15.89 -16.46
C THR A 68 0.28 -15.75 -15.87
N TYR A 69 0.82 -16.84 -15.32
CA TYR A 69 2.24 -16.95 -14.95
C TYR A 69 3.06 -17.75 -15.98
N ASP A 70 2.42 -18.25 -17.04
CA ASP A 70 3.10 -19.03 -18.08
C ASP A 70 3.94 -18.10 -18.96
N ARG A 71 5.26 -18.09 -18.68
CA ARG A 71 6.24 -17.24 -19.40
C ARG A 71 6.35 -17.60 -20.88
N ASN A 72 5.94 -18.79 -21.30
CA ASN A 72 5.94 -19.16 -22.73
C ASN A 72 4.94 -18.32 -23.54
N ARG A 73 3.93 -17.76 -22.88
CA ARG A 73 2.89 -16.92 -23.48
C ARG A 73 3.27 -15.45 -23.58
N ILE A 74 4.54 -15.09 -23.36
CA ILE A 74 4.99 -13.69 -23.42
C ILE A 74 4.69 -13.01 -24.77
N LYS A 75 4.68 -13.76 -25.88
CA LYS A 75 4.36 -13.23 -27.22
C LYS A 75 2.88 -12.84 -27.38
N GLU A 76 1.99 -13.48 -26.62
CA GLU A 76 0.56 -13.18 -26.60
C GLU A 76 0.21 -12.01 -25.69
N ALA A 77 1.07 -11.75 -24.68
CA ALA A 77 0.78 -10.78 -23.64
C ALA A 77 0.84 -9.33 -24.16
N GLY A 78 -0.15 -8.53 -23.78
CA GLY A 78 -0.15 -7.07 -23.99
C GLY A 78 0.65 -6.34 -22.92
N ALA A 79 0.78 -6.92 -21.73
CA ALA A 79 1.60 -6.40 -20.65
C ALA A 79 2.32 -7.51 -19.87
N VAL A 80 3.52 -7.19 -19.38
CA VAL A 80 4.33 -8.02 -18.48
C VAL A 80 4.48 -7.28 -17.15
N LEU A 81 3.87 -7.78 -16.10
CA LEU A 81 3.98 -7.25 -14.75
C LEU A 81 5.18 -7.86 -14.05
N LEU A 82 6.05 -6.98 -13.59
CA LEU A 82 7.30 -7.30 -12.92
C LEU A 82 7.19 -6.85 -11.46
N HIS A 83 6.82 -7.77 -10.56
CA HIS A 83 6.95 -7.50 -9.13
C HIS A 83 8.41 -7.18 -8.81
N HIS A 84 8.67 -6.26 -7.87
CA HIS A 84 10.05 -5.87 -7.53
C HIS A 84 10.93 -7.07 -7.12
N THR A 85 10.36 -8.11 -6.52
CA THR A 85 11.07 -9.37 -6.20
C THR A 85 11.17 -10.36 -7.37
N ALA A 86 10.91 -9.92 -8.61
CA ALA A 86 11.03 -10.72 -9.82
C ALA A 86 12.15 -10.20 -10.74
N LEU A 87 12.82 -9.14 -10.32
CA LEU A 87 13.81 -8.38 -11.08
C LEU A 87 15.22 -8.97 -10.91
N TYR A 88 15.43 -10.20 -11.36
CA TYR A 88 16.75 -10.86 -11.34
C TYR A 88 17.33 -10.97 -12.75
N ASN A 89 18.56 -10.49 -12.93
CA ASN A 89 19.24 -10.44 -14.22
C ASN A 89 19.15 -11.76 -15.02
N GLU A 90 19.25 -12.91 -14.36
CA GLU A 90 19.26 -14.25 -14.99
C GLU A 90 17.91 -14.60 -15.62
N THR A 91 16.83 -14.04 -15.09
CA THR A 91 15.46 -14.37 -15.48
C THR A 91 14.75 -13.20 -16.12
N MET A 92 15.44 -12.19 -16.65
CA MET A 92 14.74 -11.04 -17.19
C MET A 92 14.30 -11.24 -18.65
N PRO A 93 13.11 -10.74 -19.05
CA PRO A 93 12.57 -11.03 -20.36
C PRO A 93 13.41 -10.47 -21.53
N TRP A 94 14.18 -9.39 -21.37
CA TRP A 94 15.01 -8.86 -22.47
C TRP A 94 16.07 -9.85 -22.97
N LYS A 95 16.48 -10.81 -22.13
CA LYS A 95 17.38 -11.89 -22.55
C LYS A 95 16.70 -12.91 -23.49
N HIS A 96 15.37 -12.83 -23.60
CA HIS A 96 14.54 -13.85 -24.25
C HIS A 96 13.54 -13.28 -25.27
N TYR A 97 12.99 -12.07 -25.08
CA TYR A 97 11.99 -11.42 -25.96
C TYR A 97 11.64 -9.98 -25.50
N ARG A 98 11.47 -9.04 -26.45
CA ARG A 98 10.83 -7.74 -26.19
C ARG A 98 10.08 -7.26 -27.43
N ASP A 99 8.76 -7.12 -27.29
CA ASP A 99 7.86 -6.61 -28.32
C ASP A 99 7.62 -5.10 -28.12
N PRO A 100 7.80 -4.24 -29.15
CA PRO A 100 7.51 -2.81 -29.03
C PRO A 100 6.03 -2.50 -28.73
N ASP A 101 5.11 -3.43 -29.01
CA ASP A 101 3.68 -3.29 -28.76
C ASP A 101 3.26 -3.80 -27.36
N GLN A 102 4.20 -4.26 -26.53
CA GLN A 102 3.99 -4.79 -25.18
C GLN A 102 4.47 -3.82 -24.09
N TYR A 103 3.68 -3.67 -23.02
CA TYR A 103 4.06 -2.85 -21.87
C TYR A 103 4.78 -3.67 -20.80
N PHE A 104 5.95 -3.21 -20.36
CA PHE A 104 6.63 -3.75 -19.19
C PHE A 104 6.33 -2.87 -17.99
N VAL A 105 5.67 -3.44 -16.99
CA VAL A 105 5.11 -2.70 -15.86
C VAL A 105 5.87 -3.07 -14.59
N PHE A 106 6.55 -2.09 -13.99
CA PHE A 106 7.15 -2.25 -12.67
C PHE A 106 6.04 -2.25 -11.61
N MET A 107 6.01 -3.26 -10.75
CA MET A 107 5.01 -3.39 -9.69
C MET A 107 5.68 -3.46 -8.32
N SER A 108 5.30 -2.56 -7.41
CA SER A 108 5.65 -2.68 -6.00
C SER A 108 4.69 -1.90 -5.10
N GLN A 109 4.26 -2.53 -4.01
CA GLN A 109 3.59 -1.82 -2.92
C GLN A 109 4.58 -1.32 -1.85
N GLU A 110 5.84 -1.74 -1.89
CA GLU A 110 6.86 -1.34 -0.93
C GLU A 110 7.37 0.08 -1.19
N SER A 111 7.94 0.70 -0.15
CA SER A 111 8.55 2.03 -0.27
C SER A 111 9.88 1.98 -1.03
N GLY A 112 10.23 3.07 -1.70
CA GLY A 112 11.53 3.18 -2.39
C GLY A 112 12.72 2.98 -1.44
N SER A 113 12.64 3.47 -0.20
CA SER A 113 13.70 3.24 0.80
C SER A 113 13.82 1.78 1.22
N ASN A 114 12.71 1.03 1.29
CA ASN A 114 12.77 -0.40 1.58
C ASN A 114 13.39 -1.16 0.40
N LEU A 115 13.02 -0.81 -0.83
CA LEU A 115 13.58 -1.43 -2.04
C LEU A 115 15.10 -1.20 -2.14
N VAL A 116 15.56 0.05 -2.04
CA VAL A 116 16.97 0.40 -2.23
C VAL A 116 17.82 0.05 -1.01
N SER A 117 17.41 0.46 0.20
CA SER A 117 18.25 0.28 1.40
C SER A 117 17.98 -1.01 2.15
N GLY A 118 16.78 -1.57 2.04
CA GLY A 118 16.38 -2.77 2.78
C GLY A 118 16.56 -4.05 1.98
N GLU A 119 16.29 -4.02 0.67
CA GLU A 119 16.45 -5.15 -0.25
C GLU A 119 17.71 -5.05 -1.10
N HIS A 120 18.43 -3.92 -1.05
CA HIS A 120 19.63 -3.68 -1.86
C HIS A 120 19.37 -3.85 -3.36
N LEU A 121 18.15 -3.53 -3.80
CA LEU A 121 17.81 -3.58 -5.21
C LEU A 121 18.49 -2.44 -5.95
N ASN A 122 19.17 -2.81 -7.04
CA ASN A 122 19.71 -1.87 -8.00
C ASN A 122 18.82 -1.87 -9.25
N PHE A 123 18.23 -0.73 -9.55
CA PHE A 123 17.36 -0.58 -10.70
C PHE A 123 18.08 -0.15 -11.99
N SER A 124 19.40 0.07 -11.95
CA SER A 124 20.16 0.60 -13.09
C SER A 124 20.07 -0.27 -14.34
N ASN A 125 19.92 -1.59 -14.18
CA ASN A 125 19.73 -2.53 -15.30
C ASN A 125 18.36 -2.39 -15.98
N PHE A 126 17.44 -1.63 -15.38
CA PHE A 126 16.11 -1.31 -15.92
C PHE A 126 16.01 0.15 -16.37
N ASP A 127 17.12 0.89 -16.33
CA ASP A 127 17.20 2.22 -16.92
C ASP A 127 17.15 2.14 -18.46
N ALA A 128 17.09 3.28 -19.14
CA ALA A 128 16.98 3.38 -20.60
C ALA A 128 15.67 2.82 -21.20
N GLY A 129 14.55 2.95 -20.48
CA GLY A 129 13.21 2.71 -21.02
C GLY A 129 12.78 1.24 -21.04
N PHE A 130 13.43 0.38 -20.23
CA PHE A 130 12.99 -1.00 -20.06
C PHE A 130 11.61 -1.09 -19.39
N ILE A 131 11.37 -0.28 -18.35
CA ILE A 131 10.05 -0.15 -17.73
C ILE A 131 9.26 0.93 -18.49
N ASN A 132 8.07 0.57 -18.97
CA ASN A 132 7.17 1.50 -19.64
C ASN A 132 6.23 2.19 -18.65
N LEU A 133 5.73 1.44 -17.66
CA LEU A 133 4.72 1.90 -16.71
C LEU A 133 5.09 1.50 -15.29
N THR A 134 4.64 2.29 -14.33
CA THR A 134 4.78 2.04 -12.90
C THR A 134 3.42 1.72 -12.28
N MET A 135 3.37 0.68 -11.46
CA MET A 135 2.19 0.24 -10.72
C MET A 135 2.52 0.18 -9.23
N THR A 136 2.22 1.26 -8.49
CA THR A 136 2.71 1.42 -7.11
C THR A 136 1.72 2.15 -6.18
N HIS A 137 2.05 2.23 -4.90
CA HIS A 137 1.31 3.03 -3.90
C HIS A 137 1.43 4.55 -4.11
N ARG A 138 2.27 5.03 -5.03
CA ARG A 138 2.38 6.47 -5.28
C ARG A 138 1.24 6.96 -6.16
N ARG A 139 0.63 8.09 -5.79
CA ARG A 139 -0.49 8.67 -6.55
C ARG A 139 -0.09 9.18 -7.94
N ASP A 140 1.19 9.39 -8.17
CA ASP A 140 1.77 9.79 -9.46
C ASP A 140 2.37 8.62 -10.26
N SER A 141 2.03 7.36 -9.91
CA SER A 141 2.32 6.21 -10.76
C SER A 141 1.27 6.03 -11.86
N ASP A 142 1.66 5.39 -12.98
CA ASP A 142 0.77 5.18 -14.13
C ASP A 142 -0.46 4.33 -13.75
N VAL A 143 -0.27 3.38 -12.85
CA VAL A 143 -1.33 2.54 -12.27
C VAL A 143 -1.26 2.59 -10.75
N PHE A 144 -2.08 3.47 -10.16
CA PHE A 144 -2.15 3.61 -8.71
C PHE A 144 -2.70 2.33 -8.03
N THR A 145 -1.90 1.75 -7.13
CA THR A 145 -2.23 0.53 -6.38
C THR A 145 -2.16 0.80 -4.87
N PRO A 146 -3.25 1.35 -4.29
CA PRO A 146 -3.33 1.62 -2.85
C PRO A 146 -3.49 0.33 -2.03
N TYR A 147 -3.16 0.42 -0.73
CA TYR A 147 -3.38 -0.66 0.24
C TYR A 147 -4.86 -0.92 0.58
N VAL A 148 -5.75 -0.02 0.16
CA VAL A 148 -7.21 -0.17 0.28
C VAL A 148 -7.90 0.36 -0.96
N THR A 149 -9.04 -0.24 -1.29
CA THR A 149 -9.83 0.16 -2.46
C THR A 149 -10.64 1.43 -2.19
N PRO A 150 -11.10 2.15 -3.23
CA PRO A 150 -12.06 3.24 -3.03
C PRO A 150 -13.32 2.81 -2.27
N ILE A 151 -13.78 1.57 -2.48
CA ILE A 151 -14.93 0.98 -1.76
C ILE A 151 -14.63 0.84 -0.27
N ASP A 152 -13.43 0.38 0.09
CA ASP A 152 -13.00 0.33 1.50
C ASP A 152 -13.02 1.73 2.13
N VAL A 153 -12.51 2.75 1.42
CA VAL A 153 -12.46 4.13 1.91
C VAL A 153 -13.87 4.69 2.13
N MET A 154 -14.80 4.47 1.20
CA MET A 154 -16.21 4.87 1.36
C MET A 154 -16.83 4.19 2.58
N ARG A 155 -16.69 2.86 2.69
CA ARG A 155 -17.17 2.07 3.83
C ARG A 155 -16.63 2.57 5.18
N PHE A 156 -15.39 3.04 5.22
CA PHE A 156 -14.81 3.63 6.43
C PHE A 156 -15.35 5.03 6.73
N SER A 157 -15.66 5.80 5.70
CA SER A 157 -16.08 7.20 5.81
C SER A 157 -17.58 7.35 6.13
N GLU A 158 -18.39 6.39 5.74
CA GLU A 158 -19.85 6.37 5.94
C GLU A 158 -20.28 5.92 7.35
N ARG A 159 -19.33 5.73 8.26
CA ARG A 159 -19.60 5.29 9.64
C ARG A 159 -20.25 6.41 10.45
N GLY A 160 -21.55 6.25 10.71
CA GLY A 160 -22.35 7.19 11.48
C GLY A 160 -22.19 7.08 12.99
N LYS A 161 -22.94 7.92 13.73
CA LYS A 161 -22.86 8.06 15.19
C LYS A 161 -23.06 6.73 15.94
N SER A 162 -24.04 5.91 15.54
CA SER A 162 -24.34 4.63 16.21
C SER A 162 -23.14 3.67 16.19
N TYR A 163 -22.44 3.58 15.06
CA TYR A 163 -21.20 2.82 14.95
C TYR A 163 -20.11 3.38 15.88
N VAL A 164 -19.95 4.71 15.91
CA VAL A 164 -18.96 5.37 16.75
C VAL A 164 -19.22 5.13 18.23
N ASP A 165 -20.48 5.22 18.66
CA ASP A 165 -20.89 4.97 20.05
C ASP A 165 -20.56 3.54 20.48
N ASP A 166 -20.89 2.53 19.65
CA ASP A 166 -20.55 1.12 19.88
C ASP A 166 -19.04 0.88 19.94
N VAL A 167 -18.27 1.53 19.06
CA VAL A 167 -16.81 1.45 19.06
C VAL A 167 -16.23 2.05 20.34
N ILE A 168 -16.72 3.22 20.78
CA ILE A 168 -16.25 3.90 22.00
C ILE A 168 -16.53 3.06 23.23
N ALA A 169 -17.72 2.43 23.32
CA ALA A 169 -18.10 1.58 24.44
C ALA A 169 -17.15 0.38 24.66
N LYS A 170 -16.45 -0.06 23.62
CA LYS A 170 -15.48 -1.17 23.68
C LYS A 170 -14.09 -0.73 24.15
N LYS A 171 -13.80 0.57 24.24
CA LYS A 171 -12.43 1.08 24.43
C LYS A 171 -11.99 1.06 25.90
N ALA A 172 -10.98 0.24 26.19
CA ALA A 172 -10.37 0.12 27.51
C ALA A 172 -8.87 0.44 27.50
N LYS A 173 -8.15 0.00 26.47
CA LYS A 173 -6.69 0.11 26.39
C LYS A 173 -6.25 1.36 25.63
N VAL A 174 -5.08 1.89 25.98
CA VAL A 174 -4.58 3.15 25.42
C VAL A 174 -4.09 2.96 23.99
N ALA A 175 -2.93 2.33 23.79
CA ALA A 175 -2.32 2.21 22.47
C ALA A 175 -1.81 0.80 22.19
N LEU A 176 -1.95 0.37 20.93
CA LEU A 176 -1.38 -0.85 20.39
C LEU A 176 -0.33 -0.53 19.33
N TRP A 177 0.78 -1.26 19.35
CA TRP A 177 1.78 -1.21 18.29
C TRP A 177 2.26 -2.60 17.89
N VAL A 178 2.08 -2.97 16.62
CA VAL A 178 2.47 -4.29 16.10
C VAL A 178 3.60 -4.12 15.07
N VAL A 179 4.74 -4.76 15.31
CA VAL A 179 5.97 -4.51 14.55
C VAL A 179 6.75 -5.78 14.27
N SER A 180 7.05 -5.99 12.99
CA SER A 180 7.90 -7.10 12.52
C SER A 180 9.19 -6.68 11.80
N ASN A 181 9.40 -5.38 11.57
CA ASN A 181 10.61 -4.82 10.94
C ASN A 181 11.19 -3.68 11.78
N CYS A 182 12.21 -3.96 12.58
CA CYS A 182 12.78 -3.03 13.57
C CYS A 182 14.13 -2.44 13.17
N LYS A 183 14.86 -3.06 12.24
CA LYS A 183 16.25 -2.67 11.96
C LYS A 183 16.66 -2.70 10.49
N ARG A 184 15.74 -3.04 9.57
CA ARG A 184 16.04 -3.22 8.14
C ARG A 184 16.48 -1.93 7.47
N ILE A 185 15.78 -0.82 7.74
CA ILE A 185 16.08 0.50 7.17
C ILE A 185 16.10 1.57 8.26
N ARG A 186 16.61 2.77 7.93
CA ARG A 186 16.71 3.91 8.87
C ARG A 186 15.37 4.23 9.53
N GLY A 187 14.27 4.28 8.76
CA GLY A 187 12.93 4.55 9.30
C GLY A 187 12.49 3.50 10.33
N SER A 188 12.76 2.22 10.08
CA SER A 188 12.48 1.14 11.04
C SER A 188 13.19 1.32 12.37
N ARG A 189 14.44 1.80 12.37
CA ARG A 189 15.21 2.03 13.60
C ARG A 189 14.67 3.24 14.37
N LEU A 190 14.37 4.31 13.65
CA LEU A 190 13.88 5.56 14.23
C LEU A 190 12.49 5.41 14.88
N ARG A 191 11.54 4.65 14.30
CA ARG A 191 10.26 4.37 15.01
C ARG A 191 10.46 3.56 16.29
N MET A 192 11.43 2.64 16.31
CA MET A 192 11.74 1.87 17.52
C MET A 192 12.24 2.80 18.62
N ASP A 193 13.23 3.64 18.32
CA ASP A 193 13.73 4.66 19.27
C ASP A 193 12.61 5.58 19.76
N TYR A 194 11.80 6.10 18.84
CA TYR A 194 10.73 7.03 19.17
C TYR A 194 9.65 6.40 20.07
N VAL A 195 9.17 5.20 19.75
CA VAL A 195 8.16 4.52 20.59
C VAL A 195 8.75 4.06 21.92
N THR A 196 10.02 3.64 21.96
CA THR A 196 10.70 3.34 23.22
C THR A 196 10.70 4.56 24.15
N LYS A 197 11.06 5.74 23.64
CA LYS A 197 11.01 7.00 24.40
C LYS A 197 9.61 7.38 24.87
N LEU A 198 8.57 7.12 24.05
CA LEU A 198 7.18 7.35 24.47
C LEU A 198 6.79 6.45 25.65
N VAL A 199 7.19 5.17 25.61
CA VAL A 199 6.92 4.22 26.70
C VAL A 199 7.71 4.58 27.95
N GLU A 200 8.98 4.94 27.83
CA GLU A 200 9.83 5.40 28.94
C GLU A 200 9.28 6.68 29.59
N ALA A 201 8.68 7.57 28.80
CA ALA A 201 7.98 8.76 29.29
C ALA A 201 6.61 8.46 29.96
N GLY A 202 6.20 7.18 30.02
CA GLY A 202 5.01 6.74 30.73
C GLY A 202 3.76 6.54 29.87
N LEU A 203 3.86 6.62 28.54
CA LEU A 203 2.71 6.30 27.68
C LEU A 203 2.46 4.77 27.67
N PRO A 204 1.27 4.29 28.07
CA PRO A 204 0.96 2.86 28.00
C PRO A 204 0.79 2.40 26.55
N VAL A 205 1.76 1.65 26.03
CA VAL A 205 1.72 1.07 24.68
C VAL A 205 1.95 -0.44 24.79
N ASP A 206 0.92 -1.22 24.44
CA ASP A 206 1.07 -2.66 24.29
C ASP A 206 1.78 -2.94 22.95
N ARG A 207 2.90 -3.67 23.02
CA ARG A 207 3.83 -3.88 21.90
C ARG A 207 3.87 -5.35 21.53
N TYR A 208 3.62 -5.67 20.25
CA TYR A 208 3.59 -7.04 19.76
C TYR A 208 4.33 -7.23 18.43
N GLY A 209 4.76 -8.47 18.14
CA GLY A 209 5.29 -8.88 16.84
C GLY A 209 6.73 -9.38 16.92
N LYS A 210 7.35 -9.64 15.75
CA LYS A 210 8.68 -10.26 15.68
C LYS A 210 9.76 -9.42 16.39
N CYS A 211 9.59 -8.10 16.43
CA CYS A 211 10.56 -7.21 17.05
C CYS A 211 10.55 -7.20 18.58
N PHE A 212 9.54 -7.81 19.20
CA PHE A 212 9.44 -7.96 20.67
C PHE A 212 9.44 -9.43 21.10
N ASN A 213 9.75 -10.34 20.17
CA ASN A 213 9.76 -11.79 20.40
C ASN A 213 8.46 -12.38 20.98
N ASN A 214 7.31 -11.75 20.73
CA ASN A 214 6.01 -12.12 21.30
C ASN A 214 4.91 -12.22 20.23
N LYS A 215 5.28 -12.55 18.99
CA LYS A 215 4.33 -12.68 17.86
C LYS A 215 3.20 -13.69 18.17
N ASP A 216 3.51 -14.76 18.90
CA ASP A 216 2.57 -15.85 19.19
C ASP A 216 1.58 -15.45 20.30
N GLU A 217 1.94 -14.46 21.13
CA GLU A 217 1.00 -13.87 22.09
C GLU A 217 -0.07 -13.03 21.40
N LEU A 218 0.30 -12.31 20.33
CA LEU A 218 -0.66 -11.57 19.52
C LEU A 218 -1.66 -12.50 18.84
N ALA A 219 -1.19 -13.65 18.33
CA ALA A 219 -2.04 -14.64 17.68
C ALA A 219 -3.12 -15.23 18.62
N LYS A 220 -2.88 -15.20 19.93
CA LYS A 220 -3.82 -15.65 20.96
C LYS A 220 -4.86 -14.60 21.36
N LYS A 221 -4.72 -13.33 20.92
CA LYS A 221 -5.66 -12.26 21.29
C LYS A 221 -6.97 -12.41 20.53
N SER A 222 -8.09 -12.27 21.26
CA SER A 222 -9.39 -12.24 20.62
C SER A 222 -9.58 -10.95 19.81
N LYS A 223 -10.48 -10.97 18.82
CA LYS A 223 -10.88 -9.76 18.10
C LYS A 223 -11.36 -8.67 19.06
N LYS A 224 -12.14 -9.04 20.10
CA LYS A 224 -12.62 -8.12 21.14
C LYS A 224 -11.48 -7.45 21.90
N ASP A 225 -10.44 -8.21 22.27
CA ASP A 225 -9.26 -7.65 22.95
C ASP A 225 -8.55 -6.62 22.06
N LEU A 226 -8.40 -6.95 20.78
CA LEU A 226 -7.76 -6.08 19.80
C LEU A 226 -8.62 -4.83 19.51
N GLU A 227 -9.94 -4.94 19.48
CA GLU A 227 -10.82 -3.78 19.28
C GLU A 227 -10.86 -2.85 20.50
N SER A 228 -10.42 -3.32 21.68
CA SER A 228 -10.43 -2.53 22.92
C SER A 228 -9.43 -1.37 22.98
N TYR A 229 -8.48 -1.28 22.04
CA TYR A 229 -7.51 -0.19 21.99
C TYR A 229 -8.10 1.09 21.39
N LYS A 230 -7.84 2.23 22.03
CA LYS A 230 -8.22 3.56 21.56
C LYS A 230 -7.36 3.98 20.36
N PHE A 231 -6.05 3.81 20.48
CA PHE A 231 -5.07 4.24 19.50
C PHE A 231 -4.32 3.05 18.89
N TYR A 232 -3.94 3.19 17.62
CA TYR A 232 -2.97 2.32 16.98
C TYR A 232 -1.81 3.16 16.45
N LEU A 233 -0.57 2.79 16.78
CA LEU A 233 0.60 3.49 16.26
C LEU A 233 0.88 3.04 14.82
N SER A 234 0.30 3.75 13.85
CA SER A 234 0.43 3.51 12.41
C SER A 234 1.75 4.04 11.86
N PHE A 235 2.85 3.65 12.50
CA PHE A 235 4.19 4.13 12.17
C PHE A 235 4.81 3.29 11.06
N GLU A 236 4.98 3.91 9.90
CA GLU A 236 5.56 3.28 8.74
C GLU A 236 7.04 3.00 8.93
N ASN A 237 7.51 1.95 8.26
CA ASN A 237 8.92 1.56 8.32
C ASN A 237 9.83 2.55 7.55
N SER A 238 9.25 3.42 6.73
CA SER A 238 9.94 4.27 5.77
C SER A 238 9.69 5.73 6.09
N LEU A 239 10.78 6.43 6.38
CA LEU A 239 10.72 7.82 6.83
C LEU A 239 10.34 8.73 5.67
N HIS A 240 9.20 9.41 5.78
CA HIS A 240 8.75 10.45 4.83
C HIS A 240 8.67 10.00 3.36
N CYS A 241 8.41 8.71 3.12
CA CYS A 241 8.15 8.21 1.78
C CYS A 241 6.79 8.75 1.30
N LYS A 242 6.80 9.52 0.19
CA LYS A 242 5.61 10.15 -0.39
C LYS A 242 4.51 9.11 -0.62
N ASP A 243 3.28 9.46 -0.22
CA ASP A 243 2.06 8.65 -0.36
C ASP A 243 2.08 7.25 0.28
N TYR A 244 3.13 6.88 1.03
CA TYR A 244 3.27 5.55 1.61
C TYR A 244 2.41 5.37 2.87
N VAL A 245 1.11 5.16 2.68
CA VAL A 245 0.12 4.88 3.73
C VAL A 245 -0.40 3.46 3.57
N THR A 246 -0.10 2.59 4.53
CA THR A 246 -0.26 1.14 4.38
C THR A 246 -1.43 0.55 5.16
N GLU A 247 -1.48 -0.78 5.27
CA GLU A 247 -2.41 -1.51 6.14
C GLU A 247 -2.37 -1.03 7.59
N LYS A 248 -1.23 -0.47 8.05
CA LYS A 248 -1.08 0.06 9.41
C LYS A 248 -2.06 1.18 9.71
N PHE A 249 -2.28 2.07 8.76
CA PHE A 249 -3.25 3.15 8.89
C PHE A 249 -4.67 2.63 8.66
N TRP A 250 -4.88 1.97 7.52
CA TRP A 250 -6.21 1.64 7.06
C TRP A 250 -6.82 0.44 7.77
N ARG A 251 -6.14 -0.71 7.74
CA ARG A 251 -6.66 -1.98 8.27
C ARG A 251 -6.50 -2.04 9.79
N ASN A 252 -5.30 -1.76 10.30
CA ASN A 252 -5.02 -1.87 11.73
C ASN A 252 -5.51 -0.67 12.54
N GLY A 253 -5.63 0.50 11.92
CA GLY A 253 -6.19 1.70 12.56
C GLY A 253 -7.69 1.79 12.32
N ILE A 254 -8.04 2.35 11.15
CA ILE A 254 -9.41 2.75 10.81
C ILE A 254 -10.38 1.56 10.81
N GLU A 255 -10.09 0.48 10.10
CA GLU A 255 -11.02 -0.65 9.95
C GLU A 255 -11.38 -1.28 11.31
N MET A 256 -10.39 -1.41 12.20
CA MET A 256 -10.54 -1.91 13.58
C MET A 256 -11.15 -0.89 14.56
N GLY A 257 -11.66 0.25 14.06
CA GLY A 257 -12.32 1.28 14.87
C GLY A 257 -11.37 1.97 15.84
N ARG A 258 -10.09 2.12 15.50
CA ARG A 258 -9.07 2.79 16.33
C ARG A 258 -8.70 4.13 15.68
N VAL A 259 -8.20 5.06 16.50
CA VAL A 259 -7.60 6.30 15.98
C VAL A 259 -6.14 6.02 15.60
N PRO A 260 -5.76 6.10 14.31
CA PRO A 260 -4.37 5.91 13.91
C PRO A 260 -3.53 7.12 14.33
N VAL A 261 -2.43 6.86 15.05
CA VAL A 261 -1.37 7.86 15.31
C VAL A 261 -0.31 7.67 14.25
N VAL A 262 -0.09 8.70 13.42
CA VAL A 262 0.63 8.54 12.16
C VAL A 262 2.07 9.06 12.25
N TRP A 263 2.99 8.24 11.75
CA TRP A 263 4.35 8.66 11.42
C TRP A 263 4.76 7.98 10.12
N GLY A 264 4.95 8.75 9.05
CA GLY A 264 5.14 8.21 7.70
C GLY A 264 5.24 9.34 6.67
N PRO A 265 4.43 9.36 5.59
CA PRO A 265 4.45 10.43 4.60
C PRO A 265 4.19 11.79 5.24
N VAL A 266 4.83 12.82 4.69
CA VAL A 266 4.54 14.21 5.08
C VAL A 266 3.14 14.57 4.56
N LYS A 267 2.36 15.27 5.38
CA LYS A 267 1.06 15.81 4.96
C LYS A 267 1.29 16.78 3.80
N SER A 268 0.66 16.54 2.65
CA SER A 268 0.58 17.55 1.59
C SER A 268 -0.18 18.76 2.12
N ASN A 269 0.44 19.94 2.00
CA ASN A 269 -0.18 21.23 2.33
C ASN A 269 -1.39 21.49 1.44
#